data_AF-A0A7Y6ZZG9-F1
#
_entry.id   AF-A0A7Y6ZZG9-F1
#
_cell.length_a   1.000
_cell.length_b   1.000
_cell.length_c   1.000
_cell.angle_alpha   90.00
_cell.angle_beta   90.00
_cell.angle_gamma   90.00
#
_symmetry.space_group_name_H-M   'P 1'
#
loop_
_entity.id
_entity.type
_entity.pdbx_description
1 polymer ?
#
loop_
_entity_poly.entity_id
_entity_poly.type
_entity_poly.pdbx_seq_one_letter_code
_entity_poly.pdbx_strand_id
1 'polypeptide(L)'
;MGAWYVGTEQGVIGEFTTQPLADVFSSINALFAGFAFCGVILTVYLQIQELQDTREVLAETAKANNTTAEYAKENAIVELFQTYCSDYFQDVKNSSMNVLIPAMASRGYFDFVVSRFFVAEQLPLSNEDWPRIKLVTRSNTFEEFTESEQHDRYKLDELINFFTILAYQKDAGDVIARCDFSYSWWRPMFWMIAIAQELRYESNPVIQKYGTALYFKEVVKMLDQAYKLKPIENSSELVELIKDHPKLSRQYQLDELHTHPERWERVTS
;
A
#
# COMPACT_ATOMS: atom_id res chain seq x y z
N MET A 1 -16.68 -55.16 -21.83
CA MET A 1 -15.92 -55.65 -22.99
C MET A 1 -14.70 -56.35 -22.42
N GLY A 2 -14.58 -57.66 -22.33
CA GLY A 2 -14.91 -58.74 -23.26
C GLY A 2 -13.85 -59.79 -22.92
N ALA A 3 -14.19 -60.76 -22.09
CA ALA A 3 -13.26 -61.77 -21.61
C ALA A 3 -12.83 -62.64 -22.80
N TRP A 4 -11.54 -62.60 -23.16
CA TRP A 4 -10.96 -63.54 -24.11
C TRP A 4 -10.65 -64.83 -23.36
N TYR A 5 -11.62 -65.75 -23.37
CA TYR A 5 -11.37 -67.14 -23.05
C TYR A 5 -10.68 -67.78 -24.25
N VAL A 6 -9.36 -67.96 -24.17
CA VAL A 6 -8.61 -68.78 -25.13
C VAL A 6 -8.52 -70.18 -24.54
N GLY A 7 -9.47 -71.05 -24.92
CA GLY A 7 -9.35 -72.48 -24.68
C GLY A 7 -8.28 -73.04 -25.61
N THR A 8 -7.14 -73.46 -25.07
CA THR A 8 -6.16 -74.24 -25.83
C THR A 8 -6.53 -75.71 -25.74
N GLU A 9 -6.79 -76.36 -26.88
CA GLU A 9 -6.90 -77.82 -26.97
C GLU A 9 -5.64 -78.45 -26.37
N GLN A 10 -5.81 -79.29 -25.34
CA GLN A 10 -4.74 -79.97 -24.62
C GLN A 10 -3.99 -81.04 -25.47
N GLY A 11 -4.18 -81.08 -26.79
CA GLY A 11 -3.65 -82.13 -27.66
C GLY A 11 -2.34 -81.84 -28.36
N VAL A 12 -1.92 -80.57 -28.52
CA VAL A 12 -0.89 -80.24 -29.54
C VAL A 12 0.50 -79.92 -28.98
N ILE A 13 0.66 -79.67 -27.67
CA ILE A 13 1.96 -79.27 -27.08
C ILE A 13 2.68 -80.43 -26.36
N GLY A 14 2.00 -81.56 -26.13
CA GLY A 14 2.57 -82.73 -25.45
C GLY A 14 3.62 -83.51 -26.26
N GLU A 15 3.75 -83.26 -27.56
CA GLU A 15 4.71 -83.99 -28.42
C GLU A 15 6.10 -83.33 -28.52
N PHE A 16 6.29 -82.11 -28.02
CA PHE A 16 7.56 -81.38 -28.19
C PHE A 16 8.31 -81.06 -26.89
N THR A 17 7.85 -81.53 -25.72
CA THR A 17 8.59 -81.36 -24.45
C THR A 17 8.09 -82.33 -23.36
N THR A 18 9.01 -82.83 -22.52
CA THR A 18 8.74 -83.72 -21.38
C THR A 18 8.59 -82.98 -20.05
N GLN A 19 8.63 -81.65 -20.03
CA GLN A 19 8.42 -80.87 -18.80
C GLN A 19 6.93 -80.69 -18.48
N PRO A 20 6.54 -80.66 -17.19
CA PRO A 20 5.15 -80.42 -16.80
C PRO A 20 4.66 -79.13 -17.48
N LEU A 21 3.50 -79.15 -18.14
CA LEU A 21 2.91 -77.95 -18.75
C LEU A 21 2.89 -76.75 -17.79
N ALA A 22 2.75 -77.01 -16.49
CA ALA A 22 2.86 -76.04 -15.41
C ALA A 22 4.20 -75.26 -15.37
N ASP A 23 5.34 -75.89 -15.67
CA ASP A 23 6.66 -75.24 -15.71
C ASP A 23 6.84 -74.36 -16.97
N VAL A 24 6.27 -74.77 -18.10
CA VAL A 24 6.28 -73.98 -19.35
C VAL A 24 5.34 -72.76 -19.23
N PHE A 25 4.15 -72.93 -18.65
CA PHE A 25 3.28 -71.79 -18.34
C PHE A 25 3.84 -70.89 -17.23
N SER A 26 4.55 -71.44 -16.24
CA SER A 26 5.25 -70.67 -15.20
C SER A 26 6.37 -69.81 -15.78
N SER A 27 7.19 -70.37 -16.69
CA SER A 27 8.28 -69.65 -17.37
C SER A 27 7.77 -68.60 -18.38
N ILE A 28 6.68 -68.88 -19.11
CA ILE A 28 6.01 -67.89 -19.95
C ILE A 28 5.40 -66.76 -19.10
N ASN A 29 4.74 -67.09 -17.98
CA ASN A 29 4.23 -66.08 -17.04
C ASN A 29 5.36 -65.27 -16.41
N ALA A 30 6.50 -65.88 -16.10
CA ALA A 30 7.69 -65.19 -15.60
C ALA A 30 8.28 -64.23 -16.66
N LEU A 31 8.25 -64.61 -17.94
CA LEU A 31 8.66 -63.75 -19.06
C LEU A 31 7.70 -62.56 -19.23
N PHE A 32 6.38 -62.79 -19.17
CA PHE A 32 5.39 -61.72 -19.19
C PHE A 32 5.50 -60.79 -17.98
N ALA A 33 5.76 -61.33 -16.79
CA ALA A 33 6.03 -60.56 -15.59
C ALA A 33 7.33 -59.74 -15.72
N GLY A 34 8.37 -60.31 -16.33
CA GLY A 34 9.62 -59.61 -16.64
C GLY A 34 9.43 -58.47 -17.64
N PHE A 35 8.65 -58.67 -18.70
CA PHE A 35 8.30 -57.62 -19.66
C PHE A 35 7.43 -56.52 -19.03
N ALA A 36 6.46 -56.89 -18.19
CA ALA A 36 5.65 -55.93 -17.44
C ALA A 36 6.52 -55.10 -16.48
N PHE A 37 7.46 -55.73 -15.78
CA PHE A 37 8.41 -55.05 -14.90
C PHE A 37 9.36 -54.12 -15.66
N CYS A 38 9.84 -54.53 -16.83
CA CYS A 38 10.65 -53.70 -17.71
C CYS A 38 9.84 -52.48 -18.21
N GLY A 39 8.57 -52.68 -18.55
CA GLY A 39 7.64 -51.59 -18.88
C GLY A 39 7.46 -50.60 -17.73
N VAL A 40 7.36 -51.07 -16.48
CA VAL A 40 7.28 -50.22 -15.28
C VAL A 40 8.57 -49.42 -15.05
N ILE A 41 9.74 -50.02 -15.22
CA ILE A 41 11.02 -49.29 -15.09
C ILE A 41 11.10 -48.17 -16.14
N LEU A 42 10.70 -48.48 -17.38
CA LEU A 42 10.76 -47.53 -18.49
C LEU A 42 9.76 -46.38 -18.29
N THR A 43 8.54 -46.66 -17.79
CA THR A 43 7.59 -45.59 -17.46
C THR A 43 8.04 -44.74 -16.29
N VAL A 44 8.64 -45.32 -15.24
CA VAL A 44 9.24 -44.55 -14.13
C VAL A 44 10.37 -43.65 -14.62
N TYR A 45 11.22 -44.14 -15.52
CA TYR A 45 12.29 -43.35 -16.12
C TYR A 45 11.73 -42.14 -16.90
N LEU A 46 10.74 -42.37 -17.76
CA LEU A 46 10.11 -41.29 -18.53
C LEU A 46 9.41 -40.28 -17.61
N GLN A 47 8.73 -40.73 -16.55
CA GLN A 47 8.11 -39.85 -15.56
C GLN A 47 9.14 -39.00 -14.80
N ILE A 48 10.31 -39.55 -14.46
CA ILE A 48 11.40 -38.79 -13.83
C ILE A 48 11.93 -37.72 -14.78
N GLN A 49 12.10 -38.05 -16.07
CA GLN A 49 12.57 -37.10 -17.07
C GLN A 49 11.55 -35.97 -17.30
N GLU A 50 10.27 -36.28 -17.46
CA GLU A 50 9.20 -35.27 -17.58
C GLU A 50 9.15 -34.34 -16.35
N LEU A 51 9.36 -34.88 -15.14
CA LEU A 51 9.42 -34.08 -13.92
C LEU A 51 10.64 -33.16 -13.87
N GLN A 52 11.78 -33.59 -14.40
CA GLN A 52 12.98 -32.75 -14.50
C GLN A 52 12.76 -31.62 -15.51
N ASP A 53 12.27 -31.94 -16.70
CA ASP A 53 11.98 -30.96 -17.75
C ASP A 53 10.92 -29.95 -17.28
N THR A 54 9.87 -30.42 -16.58
CA THR A 54 8.84 -29.55 -16.00
C THR A 54 9.43 -28.61 -14.95
N ARG A 55 10.37 -29.07 -14.12
CA ARG A 55 11.05 -28.22 -13.13
C ARG A 55 11.90 -27.14 -13.79
N GLU A 56 12.60 -27.46 -14.88
CA GLU A 56 13.43 -26.50 -15.61
C GLU A 56 12.56 -25.40 -16.24
N VAL A 57 11.48 -25.77 -16.93
CA VAL A 57 10.53 -24.82 -17.53
C VAL A 57 9.86 -23.94 -16.45
N LEU A 58 9.50 -24.52 -15.30
CA LEU A 58 8.95 -23.75 -14.18
C LEU A 58 10.00 -22.77 -13.61
N ALA A 59 11.27 -23.16 -13.53
CA ALA A 59 12.34 -22.28 -13.07
C ALA A 59 12.59 -21.12 -14.04
N GLU A 60 12.60 -21.39 -15.35
CA GLU A 60 12.70 -20.36 -16.38
C GLU A 60 11.50 -19.41 -16.36
N THR A 61 10.28 -19.96 -16.24
CA THR A 61 9.04 -19.18 -16.14
C THR A 61 9.03 -18.32 -14.88
N ALA A 62 9.46 -18.85 -13.74
CA ALA A 62 9.60 -18.10 -12.50
C ALA A 62 10.62 -16.96 -12.63
N LYS A 63 11.75 -17.21 -13.30
CA LYS A 63 12.78 -16.19 -13.55
C LYS A 63 12.29 -15.09 -14.50
N ALA A 64 11.57 -15.46 -15.56
CA ALA A 64 10.95 -14.50 -16.48
C ALA A 64 9.89 -13.65 -15.74
N ASN A 65 9.02 -14.29 -14.96
CA ASN A 65 8.01 -13.60 -14.14
C ASN A 65 8.64 -12.63 -13.13
N ASN A 66 9.73 -13.03 -12.46
CA ASN A 66 10.45 -12.15 -11.53
C ASN A 66 11.01 -10.93 -12.25
N THR A 67 11.68 -11.14 -13.40
CA THR A 67 12.23 -10.04 -14.22
C THR A 67 11.12 -9.08 -14.68
N THR A 68 9.99 -9.62 -15.16
CA THR A 68 8.84 -8.80 -15.56
C THR A 68 8.23 -8.03 -14.38
N ALA A 69 8.15 -8.66 -13.21
CA ALA A 69 7.67 -8.00 -12.00
C ALA A 69 8.61 -6.87 -11.54
N GLU A 70 9.93 -7.06 -11.64
CA GLU A 70 10.93 -6.03 -11.36
C GLU A 70 10.78 -4.84 -12.32
N TYR A 71 10.70 -5.07 -13.63
CA TYR A 71 10.47 -3.99 -14.60
C TYR A 71 9.14 -3.25 -14.37
N ALA A 72 8.07 -3.97 -14.03
CA ALA A 72 6.79 -3.36 -13.70
C ALA A 72 6.89 -2.47 -12.44
N LYS A 73 7.64 -2.92 -11.42
CA LYS A 73 7.93 -2.14 -10.21
C LYS A 73 8.72 -0.88 -10.54
N GLU A 74 9.75 -0.98 -11.38
CA GLU A 74 10.54 0.19 -11.77
C GLU A 74 9.73 1.22 -12.56
N ASN A 75 8.92 0.77 -13.52
CA ASN A 75 8.03 1.66 -14.26
C ASN A 75 7.02 2.36 -13.34
N ALA A 76 6.42 1.65 -12.38
CA ALA A 76 5.49 2.25 -11.43
C ALA A 76 6.16 3.33 -10.55
N ILE A 77 7.43 3.13 -10.16
CA ILE A 77 8.21 4.13 -9.42
C ILE A 77 8.44 5.38 -10.29
N VAL A 78 8.88 5.18 -11.53
CA VAL A 78 9.13 6.27 -12.48
C VAL A 78 7.85 7.05 -12.77
N GLU A 79 6.73 6.37 -13.01
CA GLU A 79 5.42 7.00 -13.22
C GLU A 79 5.00 7.83 -12.01
N LEU A 80 5.12 7.29 -10.79
CA LEU A 80 4.74 8.01 -9.57
C LEU A 80 5.62 9.26 -9.35
N PHE A 81 6.92 9.16 -9.63
CA PHE A 81 7.83 10.31 -9.59
C PHE A 81 7.52 11.34 -10.69
N GLN A 82 7.21 10.90 -11.91
CA GLN A 82 6.80 11.77 -13.00
C GLN A 82 5.49 12.49 -12.68
N THR A 83 4.51 11.79 -12.11
CA THR A 83 3.28 12.41 -11.60
C THR A 83 3.59 13.46 -10.55
N TYR A 84 4.41 13.15 -9.55
CA TYR A 84 4.79 14.10 -8.50
C TYR A 84 5.51 15.36 -9.02
N CYS A 85 6.28 15.20 -10.11
CA CYS A 85 7.00 16.28 -10.76
C CYS A 85 6.18 17.04 -11.80
N SER A 86 5.06 16.48 -12.28
CA SER A 86 4.23 17.06 -13.33
C SER A 86 3.70 18.45 -12.98
N ASP A 87 3.47 19.30 -14.00
CA ASP A 87 2.93 20.65 -13.82
C ASP A 87 1.60 20.64 -13.05
N TYR A 88 0.75 19.65 -13.34
CA TYR A 88 -0.49 19.42 -12.60
C TYR A 88 -0.23 19.23 -11.09
N PHE A 89 0.72 18.37 -10.74
CA PHE A 89 0.99 18.09 -9.32
C PHE A 89 1.80 19.20 -8.65
N GLN A 90 2.54 20.02 -9.40
CA GLN A 90 3.09 21.27 -8.87
C GLN A 90 1.97 22.22 -8.44
N ASP A 91 0.90 22.33 -9.22
CA ASP A 91 -0.30 23.10 -8.83
C ASP A 91 -0.95 22.50 -7.57
N VAL A 92 -1.13 21.17 -7.51
CA VAL A 92 -1.63 20.48 -6.31
C VAL A 92 -0.81 20.86 -5.06
N LYS A 93 0.53 20.82 -5.15
CA LYS A 93 1.42 21.18 -4.05
C LYS A 93 1.31 22.65 -3.65
N ASN A 94 1.26 23.56 -4.61
CA ASN A 94 1.15 25.00 -4.36
C ASN A 94 -0.20 25.33 -3.70
N SER A 95 -1.29 24.81 -4.23
CA SER A 95 -2.64 24.99 -3.71
C SER A 95 -2.78 24.38 -2.31
N SER A 96 -2.22 23.18 -2.10
CA SER A 96 -2.17 22.58 -0.76
C SER A 96 -1.40 23.47 0.23
N MET A 97 -0.29 24.09 -0.19
CA MET A 97 0.46 25.02 0.67
C MET A 97 -0.31 26.29 0.96
N ASN A 98 -1.15 26.79 0.04
CA ASN A 98 -2.02 27.95 0.29
C ASN A 98 -3.08 27.68 1.37
N VAL A 99 -3.38 26.41 1.65
CA VAL A 99 -4.26 26.00 2.76
C VAL A 99 -3.45 25.70 4.01
N LEU A 100 -2.39 24.91 3.88
CA LEU A 100 -1.62 24.46 5.02
C LEU A 100 -0.89 25.61 5.73
N ILE A 101 -0.29 26.54 4.99
CA ILE A 101 0.49 27.64 5.58
C ILE A 101 -0.41 28.55 6.45
N PRO A 102 -1.56 29.05 5.97
CA PRO A 102 -2.45 29.82 6.84
C PRO A 102 -3.03 28.99 7.98
N ALA A 103 -3.23 27.68 7.79
CA ALA A 103 -3.67 26.80 8.87
C ALA A 103 -2.61 26.70 9.98
N MET A 104 -1.32 26.81 9.68
CA MET A 104 -0.30 26.90 10.73
C MET A 104 -0.33 28.26 11.44
N ALA A 105 -0.67 29.34 10.72
CA ALA A 105 -0.70 30.69 11.27
C ALA A 105 -1.95 30.97 12.14
N SER A 106 -3.07 30.32 11.86
CA SER A 106 -4.32 30.49 12.61
C SER A 106 -4.88 29.14 13.05
N ARG A 107 -5.02 28.96 14.37
CA ARG A 107 -5.66 27.77 14.91
C ARG A 107 -7.14 27.65 14.51
N GLY A 108 -7.88 28.77 14.49
CA GLY A 108 -9.29 28.77 14.09
C GLY A 108 -9.48 28.32 12.64
N TYR A 109 -8.61 28.80 11.73
CA TYR A 109 -8.60 28.33 10.36
C TYR A 109 -8.17 26.87 10.22
N PHE A 110 -7.18 26.42 11.00
CA PHE A 110 -6.82 25.00 11.05
C PHE A 110 -8.01 24.12 11.47
N ASP A 111 -8.72 24.48 12.53
CA ASP A 111 -9.88 23.73 13.00
C ASP A 111 -11.01 23.76 11.95
N PHE A 112 -11.17 24.88 11.23
CA PHE A 112 -12.03 24.96 10.05
C PHE A 112 -11.61 23.93 8.99
N VAL A 113 -10.35 23.90 8.55
CA VAL A 113 -9.86 22.96 7.52
C VAL A 113 -10.08 21.52 7.97
N VAL A 114 -9.73 21.19 9.22
CA VAL A 114 -9.93 19.84 9.78
C VAL A 114 -11.41 19.46 9.77
N SER A 115 -12.31 20.39 10.07
CA SER A 115 -13.75 20.13 10.05
C SER A 115 -14.28 19.78 8.65
N ARG A 116 -13.62 20.23 7.59
CA ARG A 116 -14.04 19.99 6.20
C ARG A 116 -13.73 18.58 5.69
N PHE A 117 -12.91 17.80 6.40
CA PHE A 117 -12.76 16.37 6.12
C PHE A 117 -13.98 15.53 6.53
N PHE A 118 -14.91 16.13 7.28
CA PHE A 118 -16.12 15.47 7.75
C PHE A 118 -17.36 16.03 7.06
N VAL A 119 -18.33 15.15 6.77
CA VAL A 119 -19.61 15.55 6.15
C VAL A 119 -20.53 16.25 7.18
N ALA A 120 -20.36 15.95 8.46
CA ALA A 120 -21.12 16.53 9.55
C ALA A 120 -20.27 17.50 10.38
N GLU A 121 -20.94 18.43 11.07
CA GLU A 121 -20.31 19.32 12.06
C GLU A 121 -19.19 20.18 11.47
N GLN A 122 -19.41 20.74 10.28
CA GLN A 122 -18.44 21.62 9.63
C GLN A 122 -18.45 23.00 10.28
N LEU A 123 -17.27 23.55 10.57
CA LEU A 123 -17.11 24.86 11.17
C LEU A 123 -17.16 25.97 10.11
N PRO A 124 -17.70 27.15 10.41
CA PRO A 124 -17.63 28.31 9.52
C PRO A 124 -16.22 28.91 9.50
N LEU A 125 -15.84 29.52 8.38
CA LEU A 125 -14.61 30.31 8.30
C LEU A 125 -14.85 31.67 8.97
N SER A 126 -14.06 32.01 9.99
CA SER A 126 -14.25 33.24 10.76
C SER A 126 -13.39 34.39 10.25
N ASN A 127 -13.97 35.60 10.21
CA ASN A 127 -13.23 36.85 9.98
C ASN A 127 -12.22 37.14 11.10
N GLU A 128 -12.41 36.57 12.29
CA GLU A 128 -11.50 36.74 13.43
C GLU A 128 -10.12 36.11 13.18
N ASP A 129 -10.04 35.13 12.29
CA ASP A 129 -8.79 34.46 11.92
C ASP A 129 -7.97 35.27 10.90
N TRP A 130 -8.60 36.20 10.18
CA TRP A 130 -7.99 36.98 9.10
C TRP A 130 -6.70 37.73 9.50
N PRO A 131 -6.61 38.39 10.68
CA PRO A 131 -5.39 39.09 11.09
C PRO A 131 -4.14 38.22 11.13
N ARG A 132 -4.30 36.91 11.36
CA ARG A 132 -3.22 35.92 11.36
C ARG A 132 -2.99 35.37 9.96
N ILE A 133 -4.06 34.99 9.25
CA ILE A 133 -4.01 34.47 7.87
C ILE A 133 -3.30 35.45 6.92
N LYS A 134 -3.63 36.75 7.00
CA LYS A 134 -3.08 37.80 6.13
C LYS A 134 -1.55 37.96 6.21
N LEU A 135 -0.92 37.45 7.28
CA LEU A 135 0.53 37.52 7.46
C LEU A 135 1.29 36.57 6.54
N VAL A 136 0.62 35.51 6.06
CA VAL A 136 1.27 34.40 5.37
C VAL A 136 0.60 34.00 4.05
N THR A 137 -0.65 34.44 3.83
CA THR A 137 -1.37 34.20 2.57
C THR A 137 -0.91 35.13 1.44
N ARG A 138 -1.22 34.75 0.21
CA ARG A 138 -1.06 35.59 -1.00
C ARG A 138 -2.24 36.54 -1.24
N SER A 139 -3.40 36.27 -0.62
CA SER A 139 -4.63 37.04 -0.80
C SER A 139 -4.54 38.41 -0.10
N ASN A 140 -5.12 39.44 -0.72
CA ASN A 140 -5.10 40.80 -0.17
C ASN A 140 -6.27 41.06 0.77
N THR A 141 -7.40 40.38 0.57
CA THR A 141 -8.61 40.51 1.39
C THR A 141 -9.12 39.15 1.87
N PHE A 142 -9.98 39.18 2.89
CA PHE A 142 -10.60 37.98 3.43
C PHE A 142 -11.58 37.36 2.41
N GLU A 143 -12.26 38.19 1.63
CA GLU A 143 -13.17 37.76 0.57
C GLU A 143 -12.41 37.00 -0.51
N GLU A 144 -11.29 37.56 -1.01
CA GLU A 144 -10.43 36.90 -1.99
C GLU A 144 -9.89 35.56 -1.45
N PHE A 145 -9.46 35.56 -0.18
CA PHE A 145 -9.04 34.33 0.48
C PHE A 145 -10.16 33.29 0.48
N THR A 146 -11.36 33.66 0.93
CA THR A 146 -12.52 32.75 1.03
C THR A 146 -12.92 32.18 -0.33
N GLU A 147 -12.88 32.99 -1.40
CA GLU A 147 -13.20 32.54 -2.76
C GLU A 147 -12.20 31.49 -3.27
N SER A 148 -10.91 31.70 -3.01
CA SER A 148 -9.85 30.76 -3.43
C SER A 148 -9.70 29.55 -2.51
N GLU A 149 -10.09 29.67 -1.23
CA GLU A 149 -9.89 28.67 -0.18
C GLU A 149 -10.47 27.32 -0.56
N GLN A 150 -11.72 27.29 -1.02
CA GLN A 150 -12.41 26.04 -1.33
C GLN A 150 -11.72 25.29 -2.48
N HIS A 151 -11.25 26.03 -3.49
CA HIS A 151 -10.54 25.46 -4.63
C HIS A 151 -9.20 24.86 -4.18
N ASP A 152 -8.43 25.63 -3.41
CA ASP A 152 -7.12 25.20 -2.92
C ASP A 152 -7.24 24.01 -1.95
N ARG A 153 -8.31 23.95 -1.13
CA ARG A 153 -8.56 22.85 -0.20
C ARG A 153 -8.89 21.54 -0.87
N TYR A 154 -9.55 21.52 -2.02
CA TYR A 154 -9.74 20.26 -2.76
C TYR A 154 -8.42 19.69 -3.27
N LYS A 155 -7.43 20.54 -3.55
CA LYS A 155 -6.08 20.08 -3.90
C LYS A 155 -5.34 19.47 -2.70
N LEU A 156 -5.65 19.89 -1.47
CA LEU A 156 -5.12 19.23 -0.28
C LEU A 156 -5.60 17.77 -0.17
N ASP A 157 -6.85 17.48 -0.51
CA ASP A 157 -7.36 16.10 -0.56
C ASP A 157 -6.59 15.26 -1.59
N GLU A 158 -6.29 15.82 -2.76
CA GLU A 158 -5.47 15.15 -3.77
C GLU A 158 -4.05 14.87 -3.29
N LEU A 159 -3.43 15.81 -2.57
CA LEU A 159 -2.11 15.62 -1.96
C LEU A 159 -2.13 14.49 -0.92
N ILE A 160 -3.12 14.48 -0.03
CA ILE A 160 -3.29 13.43 0.98
C ILE A 160 -3.49 12.06 0.32
N ASN A 161 -4.30 12.00 -0.75
CA ASN A 161 -4.52 10.77 -1.50
C ASN A 161 -3.25 10.27 -2.19
N PHE A 162 -2.44 11.17 -2.76
CA PHE A 162 -1.13 10.80 -3.32
C PHE A 162 -0.23 10.15 -2.26
N PHE A 163 -0.12 10.76 -1.08
CA PHE A 163 0.69 10.21 0.02
C PHE A 163 0.11 8.91 0.60
N THR A 164 -1.21 8.75 0.55
CA THR A 164 -1.89 7.49 0.91
C THR A 164 -1.52 6.38 -0.05
N ILE A 165 -1.55 6.64 -1.37
CA ILE A 165 -1.12 5.67 -2.40
C ILE A 165 0.36 5.32 -2.21
N LEU A 166 1.21 6.33 -1.97
CA LEU A 166 2.63 6.13 -1.72
C LEU A 166 2.88 5.23 -0.49
N ALA A 167 2.16 5.47 0.61
CA ALA A 167 2.31 4.71 1.85
C ALA A 167 1.91 3.23 1.69
N TYR A 168 0.81 2.95 0.98
CA TYR A 168 0.31 1.59 0.77
C TYR A 168 0.99 0.83 -0.37
N GLN A 169 1.94 1.46 -1.07
CA GLN A 169 2.72 0.76 -2.08
C GLN A 169 3.53 -0.37 -1.41
N LYS A 170 3.44 -1.59 -1.95
CA LYS A 170 4.05 -2.81 -1.36
C LYS A 170 5.54 -2.65 -1.00
N ASP A 171 6.24 -1.79 -1.73
CA ASP A 171 7.66 -1.48 -1.56
C ASP A 171 7.90 0.02 -1.31
N ALA A 172 7.01 0.70 -0.57
CA ALA A 172 7.08 2.14 -0.31
C ALA A 172 8.47 2.62 0.16
N GLY A 173 9.15 1.82 1.00
CA GLY A 173 10.51 2.10 1.45
C GLY A 173 11.54 2.15 0.32
N ASP A 174 11.45 1.25 -0.66
CA ASP A 174 12.33 1.26 -1.84
C ASP A 174 12.04 2.46 -2.75
N VAL A 175 10.75 2.80 -2.92
CA VAL A 175 10.30 3.94 -3.72
C VAL A 175 10.84 5.24 -3.13
N ILE A 176 10.66 5.42 -1.82
CA ILE A 176 11.14 6.59 -1.07
C ILE A 176 12.66 6.67 -1.04
N ALA A 177 13.36 5.53 -0.94
CA ALA A 177 14.81 5.49 -0.99
C ALA A 177 15.37 5.94 -2.37
N ARG A 178 14.61 5.73 -3.45
CA ARG A 178 14.97 6.13 -4.81
C ARG A 178 14.51 7.55 -5.17
N CYS A 179 13.40 8.01 -4.60
CA CYS A 179 12.78 9.30 -4.88
C CYS A 179 12.36 10.01 -3.58
N ASP A 180 12.94 11.18 -3.29
CA ASP A 180 12.51 12.00 -2.16
C ASP A 180 11.28 12.85 -2.55
N PHE A 181 10.16 12.62 -1.88
CA PHE A 181 8.91 13.39 -2.05
C PHE A 181 8.83 14.58 -1.10
N SER A 182 9.99 15.05 -0.61
CA SER A 182 10.14 16.18 0.30
C SER A 182 9.29 16.01 1.57
N TYR A 183 9.18 14.78 2.06
CA TYR A 183 8.27 14.43 3.15
C TYR A 183 8.53 15.26 4.42
N SER A 184 9.78 15.63 4.68
CA SER A 184 10.13 16.51 5.81
C SER A 184 9.40 17.86 5.80
N TRP A 185 8.97 18.37 4.63
CA TRP A 185 8.14 19.57 4.57
C TRP A 185 6.69 19.32 4.98
N TRP A 186 6.14 18.18 4.58
CA TRP A 186 4.73 17.82 4.80
C TRP A 186 4.49 17.23 6.19
N ARG A 187 5.47 16.46 6.69
CA ARG A 187 5.42 15.64 7.91
C ARG A 187 4.78 16.35 9.11
N PRO A 188 5.22 17.54 9.55
CA PRO A 188 4.63 18.14 10.75
C PRO A 188 3.16 18.52 10.53
N MET A 189 2.82 19.06 9.36
CA MET A 189 1.44 19.46 9.04
C MET A 189 0.52 18.24 8.89
N PHE A 190 1.03 17.15 8.33
CA PHE A 190 0.30 15.88 8.21
C PHE A 190 0.01 15.27 9.58
N TRP A 191 1.00 15.25 10.48
CA TRP A 191 0.80 14.79 11.85
C TRP A 191 -0.23 15.64 12.61
N MET A 192 -0.16 16.97 12.45
CA MET A 192 -1.17 17.88 13.02
C MET A 192 -2.58 17.54 12.52
N ILE A 193 -2.77 17.42 11.20
CA ILE A 193 -4.07 17.06 10.61
C ILE A 193 -4.55 15.69 11.10
N ALA A 194 -3.68 14.68 11.06
CA ALA A 194 -4.02 13.31 11.44
C ALA A 194 -4.49 13.22 12.90
N ILE A 195 -3.78 13.86 13.82
CA ILE A 195 -4.16 13.89 15.25
C ILE A 195 -5.45 14.70 15.43
N ALA A 196 -5.59 15.86 14.78
CA ALA A 196 -6.80 16.67 14.89
C ALA A 196 -8.05 15.97 14.33
N GLN A 197 -7.93 15.23 13.23
CA GLN A 197 -9.01 14.40 12.68
C GLN A 197 -9.44 13.33 13.69
N GLU A 198 -8.48 12.62 14.29
CA GLU A 198 -8.75 11.60 15.31
C GLU A 198 -9.49 12.18 16.51
N LEU A 199 -8.98 13.26 17.09
CA LEU A 199 -9.60 13.93 18.23
C LEU A 199 -11.04 14.37 17.92
N ARG A 200 -11.25 14.99 16.74
CA ARG A 200 -12.58 15.48 16.33
C ARG A 200 -13.58 14.35 16.09
N TYR A 201 -13.13 13.26 15.46
CA TYR A 201 -13.95 12.08 15.23
C TYR A 201 -14.36 11.44 16.56
N GLU A 202 -13.42 11.29 17.49
CA GLU A 202 -13.65 10.65 18.78
C GLU A 202 -14.54 11.49 19.70
N SER A 203 -14.43 12.81 19.64
CA SER A 203 -15.22 13.73 20.47
C SER A 203 -16.64 13.97 19.96
N ASN A 204 -17.00 13.51 18.75
CA ASN A 204 -18.27 13.88 18.13
C ASN A 204 -19.07 12.66 17.61
N PRO A 205 -20.13 12.23 18.32
CA PRO A 205 -20.96 11.09 17.92
C PRO A 205 -21.66 11.26 16.55
N VAL A 206 -21.97 12.50 16.14
CA VAL A 206 -22.61 12.76 14.84
C VAL A 206 -21.60 12.53 13.72
N ILE A 207 -20.35 12.95 13.90
CA ILE A 207 -19.27 12.64 12.97
C ILE A 207 -19.05 11.13 12.88
N GLN A 208 -19.05 10.39 13.99
CA GLN A 208 -18.90 8.93 13.95
C GLN A 208 -20.03 8.24 13.20
N LYS A 209 -21.25 8.77 13.30
CA LYS A 209 -22.43 8.22 12.63
C LYS A 209 -22.40 8.38 11.11
N TYR A 210 -21.91 9.51 10.61
CA TYR A 210 -21.94 9.86 9.18
C TYR A 210 -20.57 9.83 8.49
N GLY A 211 -19.50 9.70 9.26
CA GLY A 211 -18.13 9.68 8.78
C GLY A 211 -17.64 8.27 8.44
N THR A 212 -16.55 8.22 7.68
CA THR A 212 -15.80 7.00 7.39
C THR A 212 -14.71 6.78 8.43
N ALA A 213 -14.13 5.57 8.44
CA ALA A 213 -12.97 5.28 9.27
C ALA A 213 -11.79 6.20 8.91
N LEU A 214 -11.05 6.61 9.93
CA LEU A 214 -9.87 7.47 9.78
C LEU A 214 -8.64 6.63 9.42
N TYR A 215 -8.10 6.85 8.23
CA TYR A 215 -6.89 6.16 7.77
C TYR A 215 -5.64 7.04 7.79
N PHE A 216 -5.81 8.36 7.83
CA PHE A 216 -4.68 9.26 7.58
C PHE A 216 -3.59 9.17 8.66
N LYS A 217 -3.95 8.97 9.93
CA LYS A 217 -2.96 8.74 10.99
C LYS A 217 -2.10 7.50 10.74
N GLU A 218 -2.69 6.41 10.24
CA GLU A 218 -1.96 5.20 9.90
C GLU A 218 -1.06 5.43 8.68
N VAL A 219 -1.56 6.13 7.66
CA VAL A 219 -0.76 6.55 6.49
C VAL A 219 0.47 7.33 6.92
N VAL A 220 0.32 8.32 7.81
CA VAL A 220 1.45 9.14 8.28
C VAL A 220 2.46 8.31 9.09
N LYS A 221 2.00 7.33 9.90
CA LYS A 221 2.89 6.38 10.57
C LYS A 221 3.68 5.52 9.59
N MET A 222 3.03 4.99 8.56
CA MET A 222 3.67 4.19 7.52
C MET A 222 4.72 5.01 6.76
N LEU A 223 4.41 6.28 6.45
CA LEU A 223 5.38 7.20 5.84
C LEU A 223 6.57 7.46 6.75
N ASP A 224 6.35 7.75 8.04
CA ASP A 224 7.45 7.91 9.00
C ASP A 224 8.36 6.68 9.02
N GLN A 225 7.79 5.48 9.08
CA GLN A 225 8.56 4.23 9.04
C GLN A 225 9.33 4.07 7.72
N ALA A 226 8.70 4.37 6.58
CA ALA A 226 9.34 4.26 5.27
C ALA A 226 10.50 5.26 5.10
N TYR A 227 10.39 6.46 5.68
CA TYR A 227 11.47 7.45 5.76
C TYR A 227 12.46 7.20 6.91
N LYS A 228 12.33 6.08 7.65
CA LYS A 228 13.16 5.72 8.82
C LYS A 228 13.12 6.75 9.95
N LEU A 229 11.98 7.42 10.10
CA LEU A 229 11.65 8.34 11.18
C LEU A 229 10.85 7.60 12.26
N LYS A 230 10.93 8.09 13.50
CA LYS A 230 10.08 7.58 14.59
C LYS A 230 8.67 8.18 14.44
N PRO A 231 7.61 7.36 14.34
CA PRO A 231 6.23 7.86 14.38
C PRO A 231 5.93 8.58 15.69
N ILE A 232 5.03 9.57 15.63
CA ILE A 232 4.57 10.31 16.81
C ILE A 232 3.55 9.47 17.58
N GLU A 233 3.78 9.31 18.87
CA GLU A 233 2.94 8.50 19.76
C GLU A 233 2.04 9.34 20.68
N ASN A 234 2.44 10.58 20.99
CA ASN A 234 1.73 11.43 21.95
C ASN A 234 1.77 12.93 21.59
N SER A 235 0.94 13.72 22.27
CA SER A 235 0.80 15.18 22.12
C SER A 235 2.12 15.94 22.34
N SER A 236 2.93 15.50 23.31
CA SER A 236 4.20 16.14 23.65
C SER A 236 5.22 16.00 22.53
N GLU A 237 5.31 14.82 21.91
CA GLU A 237 6.16 14.58 20.73
C GLU A 237 5.71 15.42 19.52
N LEU A 238 4.39 15.62 19.33
CA LEU A 238 3.88 16.53 18.30
C LEU A 238 4.32 17.97 18.56
N VAL A 239 4.12 18.46 19.79
CA VAL A 239 4.50 19.83 20.16
C VAL A 239 6.01 20.04 20.00
N GLU A 240 6.83 19.05 20.39
CA GLU A 240 8.27 19.07 20.19
C GLU A 240 8.65 19.16 18.71
N LEU A 241 7.94 18.43 17.85
CA LEU A 241 8.17 18.49 16.40
C LEU A 241 7.87 19.87 15.81
N ILE A 242 6.84 20.57 16.28
CA ILE A 242 6.34 21.78 15.61
C ILE A 242 6.84 23.09 16.21
N LYS A 243 7.02 23.17 17.54
CA LYS A 243 7.28 24.43 18.26
C LYS A 243 8.53 25.18 17.74
N ASP A 244 9.60 24.44 17.49
CA ASP A 244 10.90 24.97 17.06
C ASP A 244 11.15 24.72 15.57
N HIS A 245 10.16 24.18 14.85
CA HIS A 245 10.34 23.87 13.43
C HIS A 245 10.59 25.16 12.65
N PRO A 246 11.72 25.32 11.94
CA PRO A 246 12.16 26.62 11.42
C PRO A 246 11.18 27.22 10.41
N LYS A 247 10.53 26.37 9.60
CA LYS A 247 9.49 26.81 8.67
C LYS A 247 8.20 27.17 9.37
N LEU A 248 7.75 26.38 10.36
CA LEU A 248 6.47 26.64 11.01
C LEU A 248 6.57 27.90 11.86
N SER A 249 7.55 27.96 12.74
CA SER A 249 7.76 29.08 13.67
C SER A 249 8.07 30.39 12.95
N ARG A 250 9.06 30.42 12.06
CA ARG A 250 9.56 31.69 11.48
C ARG A 250 8.84 32.07 10.19
N GLN A 251 8.64 31.11 9.29
CA GLN A 251 8.13 31.41 7.95
C GLN A 251 6.60 31.42 7.93
N TYR A 252 5.95 30.45 8.57
CA TYR A 252 4.50 30.30 8.57
C TYR A 252 3.83 30.91 9.81
N GLN A 253 4.60 31.61 10.65
CA GLN A 253 4.10 32.33 11.81
C GLN A 253 3.23 31.44 12.71
N LEU A 254 3.71 30.25 13.08
CA LEU A 254 2.96 29.25 13.86
C LEU A 254 2.16 29.89 15.01
N ASP A 255 0.86 29.59 15.07
CA ASP A 255 0.00 30.01 16.18
C ASP A 255 0.46 29.37 17.50
N GLU A 256 0.62 30.19 18.54
CA GLU A 256 0.98 29.73 19.87
C GLU A 256 -0.02 28.69 20.38
N LEU A 257 -1.28 28.77 19.96
CA LEU A 257 -2.31 27.79 20.29
C LEU A 257 -1.99 26.37 19.78
N HIS A 258 -1.17 26.22 18.74
CA HIS A 258 -0.70 24.90 18.31
C HIS A 258 0.40 24.34 19.23
N THR A 259 1.06 25.15 20.06
CA THR A 259 2.15 24.69 20.92
C THR A 259 1.69 24.18 22.28
N HIS A 260 0.39 24.27 22.56
CA HIS A 260 -0.26 23.82 23.78
C HIS A 260 -0.62 22.32 23.71
N PRO A 261 0.01 21.43 24.49
CA PRO A 261 -0.25 19.98 24.45
C PRO A 261 -1.72 19.62 24.68
N GLU A 262 -2.43 20.37 25.52
CA GLU A 262 -3.85 20.18 25.83
C GLU A 262 -4.77 20.34 24.61
N ARG A 263 -4.29 21.01 23.55
CA ARG A 263 -5.01 21.14 22.26
C ARG A 263 -4.86 19.92 21.36
N TRP A 264 -4.03 18.97 21.75
CA TRP A 264 -3.72 17.73 21.02
C TRP A 264 -4.04 16.48 21.83
N GLU A 265 -4.77 16.63 22.93
CA GLU A 265 -5.20 15.53 23.79
C GLU A 265 -6.72 15.45 23.79
N ARG A 266 -7.23 14.25 24.07
CA ARG A 266 -8.66 14.10 24.34
C ARG A 266 -9.00 14.90 25.59
N VAL A 267 -10.06 15.70 25.52
CA VAL A 267 -10.68 16.25 26.72
C VAL A 267 -11.32 15.08 27.45
N THR A 268 -10.63 14.54 28.46
CA THR A 268 -11.25 13.60 29.40
C THR A 268 -12.22 14.38 30.27
N SER A 269 -13.48 14.42 29.84
CA SER A 269 -14.63 14.84 30.67
C SER A 269 -15.14 13.70 31.52
#